data_AF-A0A5E4FJV3-F1
#
_entry.id   AF-A0A5E4FJV3-F1
#
_cell.length_a   1.000
_cell.length_b   1.000
_cell.length_c   1.000
_cell.angle_alpha   90.00
_cell.angle_beta   90.00
_cell.angle_gamma   90.00
#
_symmetry.space_group_name_H-M   'P 1'
#
loop_
_entity.id
_entity.type
_entity.pdbx_description
1 polymer ?
#
loop_
_entity_poly.entity_id
_entity_poly.type
_entity_poly.pdbx_seq_one_letter_code
_entity_poly.pdbx_strand_id
1 'polypeptide(L)'
;NINDSSSSSTSSSVLNLSEMFVRLTNDVVCRVALGRKYSDGEGGESGRMFQKLLWEFTDLLGTVNIGDYIPWLSWLSHINGLGAKLDKVAKQLDDVIDTAVQEHMNRSSKSGDDDQKDFLDVLLSIQKENVAGIPIDRVSIKGIIL
;
A
#
# COMPACT_ATOMS: atom_id res chain seq x y z
N ASN A 1 40.78 45.75 2.79
CA ASN A 1 40.43 45.15 4.09
C ASN A 1 38.94 44.81 4.06
N ILE A 2 38.65 43.52 3.87
CA ILE A 2 37.48 42.73 4.27
C ILE A 2 36.11 43.44 4.28
N ASN A 3 35.23 43.10 3.33
CA ASN A 3 33.79 42.97 3.61
C ASN A 3 33.07 42.10 2.56
N ASP A 4 33.28 40.78 2.59
CA ASP A 4 32.38 39.81 1.95
C ASP A 4 31.54 39.16 3.05
N SER A 5 30.37 39.72 3.32
CA SER A 5 29.33 39.07 4.11
C SER A 5 28.48 38.23 3.16
N SER A 6 28.85 36.96 2.98
CA SER A 6 28.03 35.97 2.31
C SER A 6 26.80 35.67 3.18
N SER A 7 25.68 36.30 2.83
CA SER A 7 24.35 35.95 3.32
C SER A 7 24.00 34.55 2.81
N SER A 8 24.27 33.53 3.61
CA SER A 8 23.67 32.21 3.41
C SER A 8 22.20 32.29 3.77
N SER A 9 21.37 32.73 2.82
CA SER A 9 19.92 32.59 2.91
C SER A 9 19.60 31.11 2.74
N THR A 10 19.60 30.37 3.84
CA THR A 10 18.86 29.11 3.92
C THR A 10 17.40 29.47 3.66
N SER A 11 16.91 29.10 2.48
CA SER A 11 15.48 29.19 2.19
C SER A 11 14.79 28.27 3.19
N SER A 12 14.13 28.87 4.18
CA SER A 12 13.18 28.17 5.03
C SER A 12 12.00 27.77 4.14
N SER A 13 12.11 26.61 3.49
CA SER A 13 10.96 26.01 2.83
C SER A 13 9.99 25.57 3.92
N VAL A 14 8.73 25.99 3.81
CA VAL A 14 7.68 25.51 4.70
C VAL A 14 7.54 24.01 4.46
N LEU A 15 7.97 23.21 5.44
CA LEU A 15 7.87 21.76 5.38
C LEU A 15 6.46 21.33 5.81
N ASN A 16 5.77 20.58 4.95
CA ASN A 16 4.50 19.97 5.30
C ASN A 16 4.76 18.66 6.07
N LEU A 17 4.83 18.76 7.40
CA LEU A 17 5.10 17.61 8.27
C LEU A 17 4.05 16.50 8.14
N SER A 18 2.78 16.85 7.94
CA SER A 18 1.71 15.86 7.75
C SER A 18 1.95 15.00 6.51
N GLU A 19 2.31 15.63 5.39
CA GLU A 19 2.66 14.92 4.16
C GLU A 19 3.89 14.03 4.35
N MET A 20 4.90 14.50 5.09
CA MET A 20 6.10 13.72 5.41
C MET A 20 5.78 12.49 6.26
N PHE A 21 4.94 12.62 7.29
CA PHE A 21 4.53 11.49 8.13
C PHE A 21 3.70 10.47 7.35
N VAL A 22 2.76 10.91 6.51
CA VAL A 22 1.98 10.00 5.66
C VAL A 22 2.88 9.20 4.72
N ARG A 23 3.86 9.86 4.07
CA ARG A 23 4.87 9.21 3.23
C ARG A 23 5.69 8.17 4.00
N LEU A 24 6.21 8.55 5.17
CA LEU A 24 7.04 7.66 5.99
C LEU A 24 6.26 6.44 6.47
N THR A 25 5.04 6.63 6.99
CA THR A 25 4.17 5.54 7.43
C THR A 25 3.87 4.59 6.28
N ASN A 26 3.53 5.13 5.11
CA ASN A 26 3.28 4.33 3.91
C ASN A 26 4.51 3.48 3.53
N ASP A 27 5.70 4.06 3.52
CA ASP A 27 6.93 3.33 3.20
C ASP A 27 7.23 2.20 4.18
N VAL A 28 7.02 2.43 5.48
CA VAL A 28 7.23 1.40 6.51
C VAL A 28 6.22 0.27 6.32
N VAL A 29 4.93 0.59 6.20
CA VAL A 29 3.87 -0.42 6.03
C VAL A 29 4.10 -1.23 4.76
N CYS A 30 4.38 -0.58 3.63
CA CYS A 30 4.60 -1.25 2.36
C CYS A 30 5.85 -2.13 2.36
N ARG A 31 6.93 -1.69 3.01
CA ARG A 31 8.15 -2.49 3.10
C ARG A 31 7.93 -3.75 3.94
N VAL A 32 7.13 -3.67 5.00
CA VAL A 32 6.81 -4.81 5.86
C VAL A 32 5.81 -5.74 5.19
N ALA A 33 4.77 -5.18 4.55
CA ALA A 33 3.67 -5.94 3.96
C ALA A 33 4.03 -6.57 2.61
N LEU A 34 4.77 -5.83 1.76
CA LEU A 34 4.99 -6.13 0.34
C LEU A 34 6.47 -6.10 -0.06
N GLY A 35 7.38 -5.98 0.90
CA GLY A 35 8.83 -6.06 0.65
C GLY A 35 9.43 -4.85 -0.08
N ARG A 36 8.64 -3.82 -0.40
CA ARG A 36 9.08 -2.64 -1.17
C ARG A 36 8.51 -1.33 -0.66
N LYS A 37 9.20 -0.23 -0.91
CA LYS A 37 8.69 1.13 -0.66
C LYS A 37 8.05 1.69 -1.92
N TYR A 38 7.11 2.62 -1.76
CA TYR A 38 6.44 3.26 -2.88
C TYR A 38 6.69 4.78 -2.95
N SER A 39 7.40 5.37 -1.97
CA SER A 39 7.88 6.75 -2.07
C SER A 39 9.16 6.86 -2.93
N ASP A 40 9.55 8.12 -3.20
CA ASP A 40 10.64 8.57 -4.10
C ASP A 40 11.74 7.55 -4.44
N GLY A 41 11.88 7.25 -5.74
CA GLY A 41 13.02 6.55 -6.33
C GLY A 41 12.86 5.04 -6.53
N GLU A 42 12.37 4.30 -5.53
CA GLU A 42 12.20 2.83 -5.64
C GLU A 42 10.89 2.43 -6.34
N GLY A 43 9.80 3.17 -6.10
CA GLY A 43 8.48 2.88 -6.67
C GLY A 43 8.16 3.58 -8.01
N GLY A 44 9.00 4.52 -8.44
CA GLY A 44 8.79 5.30 -9.67
C GLY A 44 7.41 5.97 -9.73
N GLU A 45 6.80 5.98 -10.92
CA GLU A 45 5.44 6.50 -11.12
C GLU A 45 4.39 5.63 -10.42
N SER A 46 4.56 4.31 -10.45
CA SER A 46 3.63 3.34 -9.84
C SER A 46 3.48 3.53 -8.34
N GLY A 47 4.56 3.86 -7.62
CA GLY A 47 4.50 4.10 -6.18
C GLY A 47 3.83 5.41 -5.79
N ARG A 48 4.04 6.47 -6.57
CA ARG A 48 3.28 7.72 -6.40
C ARG A 48 1.79 7.50 -6.68
N MET A 49 1.46 6.70 -7.70
CA MET A 49 0.08 6.33 -7.99
C MET A 49 -0.53 5.52 -6.84
N PHE A 50 0.17 4.51 -6.33
CA PHE A 50 -0.29 3.70 -5.21
C PHE A 50 -0.52 4.53 -3.94
N GLN A 51 0.41 5.41 -3.58
CA GLN A 51 0.25 6.30 -2.43
C GLN A 51 -0.96 7.23 -2.58
N LYS A 52 -1.16 7.79 -3.78
CA LYS A 52 -2.33 8.61 -4.09
C LYS A 52 -3.63 7.81 -3.97
N LEU A 53 -3.65 6.59 -4.51
CA LEU A 53 -4.82 5.71 -4.45
C LEU A 53 -5.14 5.32 -3.01
N LEU A 54 -4.15 4.95 -2.20
CA LEU A 54 -4.33 4.67 -0.78
C LEU A 54 -4.85 5.87 0.00
N TRP A 55 -4.32 7.07 -0.28
CA TRP A 55 -4.80 8.29 0.36
C TRP A 55 -6.26 8.58 -0.01
N GLU A 56 -6.60 8.56 -1.30
CA GLU A 56 -7.99 8.76 -1.75
C GLU A 56 -8.92 7.67 -1.21
N PHE A 57 -8.42 6.43 -1.10
CA PHE A 57 -9.15 5.31 -0.57
C PHE A 57 -9.47 5.51 0.92
N THR A 58 -8.47 5.82 1.74
CA THR A 58 -8.63 6.04 3.19
C THR A 58 -9.47 7.28 3.53
N ASP A 59 -9.34 8.36 2.75
CA ASP A 59 -10.18 9.56 2.87
C ASP A 59 -11.66 9.23 2.59
N LEU A 60 -11.93 8.52 1.49
CA LEU A 60 -13.28 8.09 1.13
C LEU A 60 -13.84 7.05 2.12
N LEU A 61 -13.01 6.13 2.61
CA LEU A 61 -13.34 5.16 3.65
C LEU A 61 -13.71 5.84 4.98
N GLY A 62 -13.04 6.94 5.36
CA GLY A 62 -13.40 7.72 6.56
C GLY A 62 -14.79 8.35 6.49
N THR A 63 -15.39 8.42 5.29
CA THR A 63 -16.73 8.99 5.05
C THR A 63 -17.81 7.94 4.79
N VAL A 64 -17.45 6.66 4.68
CA VAL A 64 -18.33 5.54 4.31
C VAL A 64 -18.26 4.46 5.39
N ASN A 65 -19.39 3.80 5.72
CA ASN A 65 -19.36 2.64 6.62
C ASN A 65 -18.74 1.45 5.85
N ILE A 66 -17.54 0.97 6.23
CA ILE A 66 -16.63 -0.04 5.58
C ILE A 66 -17.25 -1.45 5.39
N GLY A 67 -18.57 -1.54 5.48
CA GLY A 67 -19.29 -2.63 6.12
C GLY A 67 -19.32 -3.93 5.31
N ASP A 68 -19.01 -5.08 5.88
CA ASP A 68 -18.59 -5.39 7.26
C ASP A 68 -17.45 -6.41 7.26
N TYR A 69 -16.78 -6.55 6.13
CA TYR A 69 -15.92 -7.66 5.84
C TYR A 69 -14.98 -7.23 4.74
N ILE A 70 -13.70 -7.24 5.05
CA ILE A 70 -12.70 -7.18 4.01
C ILE A 70 -12.49 -8.61 3.41
N PRO A 71 -13.54 -9.24 2.79
CA PRO A 71 -13.50 -9.92 1.47
C PRO A 71 -14.23 -9.22 0.29
N TRP A 72 -13.79 -8.07 -0.21
CA TRP A 72 -13.04 -7.12 0.59
C TRP A 72 -13.57 -5.72 0.66
N LEU A 73 -14.50 -5.39 -0.22
CA LEU A 73 -15.40 -4.27 -0.05
C LEU A 73 -16.70 -4.57 -0.81
N SER A 74 -17.30 -5.76 -0.58
CA SER A 74 -18.20 -6.55 -1.45
C SER A 74 -19.38 -5.82 -2.13
N TRP A 75 -19.10 -4.80 -2.92
CA TRP A 75 -19.97 -3.68 -3.27
C TRP A 75 -20.33 -2.84 -2.03
N LEU A 76 -20.03 -1.55 -2.07
CA LEU A 76 -20.64 -0.57 -1.20
C LEU A 76 -22.16 -0.69 -1.38
N SER A 77 -22.82 -1.44 -0.50
CA SER A 77 -24.06 -2.11 -0.88
C SER A 77 -25.20 -1.13 -1.05
N HIS A 78 -25.50 -0.81 -2.31
CA HIS A 78 -26.75 -0.27 -2.83
C HIS A 78 -27.09 1.24 -2.78
N ILE A 79 -26.24 2.19 -2.34
CA ILE A 79 -26.72 3.61 -2.26
C ILE A 79 -25.71 4.72 -2.62
N ASN A 80 -26.30 5.84 -3.05
CA ASN A 80 -25.88 6.78 -4.10
C ASN A 80 -24.87 7.88 -3.71
N GLY A 81 -24.12 8.34 -4.72
CA GLY A 81 -23.38 9.62 -4.74
C GLY A 81 -21.87 9.48 -4.60
N LEU A 82 -21.40 8.95 -3.47
CA LEU A 82 -19.96 8.77 -3.18
C LEU A 82 -19.37 7.45 -3.74
N GLY A 83 -20.24 6.46 -4.00
CA GLY A 83 -19.83 5.08 -4.32
C GLY A 83 -19.02 4.92 -5.60
N ALA A 84 -19.28 5.73 -6.64
CA ALA A 84 -18.58 5.58 -7.93
C ALA A 84 -17.10 5.99 -7.87
N LYS A 85 -16.76 7.02 -7.08
CA LYS A 85 -15.37 7.45 -6.88
C LYS A 85 -14.62 6.39 -6.06
N LEU A 86 -15.24 5.91 -4.98
CA LEU A 86 -14.64 4.89 -4.13
C LEU A 86 -14.48 3.55 -4.87
N ASP A 87 -15.46 3.11 -5.66
CA ASP A 87 -15.35 1.91 -6.51
C ASP A 87 -14.18 2.03 -7.51
N LYS A 88 -14.03 3.18 -8.15
CA LYS A 88 -12.92 3.42 -9.07
C LYS A 88 -11.56 3.38 -8.37
N VAL A 89 -11.45 3.94 -7.16
CA VAL A 89 -10.21 3.95 -6.39
C VAL A 89 -9.90 2.55 -5.84
N ALA A 90 -10.91 1.86 -5.29
CA ALA A 90 -10.78 0.51 -4.76
C ALA A 90 -10.33 -0.50 -5.84
N LYS A 91 -10.88 -0.41 -7.06
CA LYS A 91 -10.45 -1.26 -8.19
C LYS A 91 -8.99 -1.04 -8.56
N GLN A 92 -8.56 0.21 -8.67
CA GLN A 92 -7.15 0.51 -8.98
C GLN A 92 -6.22 0.06 -7.84
N LEU A 93 -6.67 0.14 -6.58
CA LEU A 93 -5.91 -0.35 -5.45
C LEU A 93 -5.82 -1.89 -5.43
N ASP A 94 -6.93 -2.57 -5.74
CA ASP A 94 -6.97 -4.02 -5.90
C ASP A 94 -5.99 -4.48 -6.98
N ASP A 95 -5.93 -3.80 -8.14
CA ASP A 95 -5.00 -4.12 -9.23
C ASP A 95 -3.52 -4.02 -8.79
N VAL A 96 -3.18 -3.02 -7.97
CA VAL A 96 -1.80 -2.87 -7.46
C VAL A 96 -1.44 -3.99 -6.50
N ILE A 97 -2.36 -4.36 -5.60
CA ILE A 97 -2.16 -5.46 -4.64
C ILE A 97 -2.14 -6.80 -5.38
N ASP A 98 -3.00 -6.99 -6.37
CA ASP A 98 -3.07 -8.15 -7.24
C ASP A 98 -1.72 -8.41 -7.93
N THR A 99 -1.13 -7.34 -8.47
CA THR A 99 0.19 -7.35 -9.08
C THR A 99 1.26 -7.77 -8.08
N ALA A 100 1.26 -7.18 -6.87
CA ALA A 100 2.21 -7.57 -5.81
C ALA A 100 2.06 -9.05 -5.41
N VAL A 101 0.82 -9.53 -5.21
CA VAL A 101 0.54 -10.95 -4.92
C VAL A 101 1.11 -11.85 -6.03
N GLN A 102 0.90 -11.48 -7.30
CA GLN A 102 1.37 -12.28 -8.43
C GLN A 102 2.90 -12.30 -8.54
N GLU A 103 3.55 -11.16 -8.29
CA GLU A 103 5.02 -11.05 -8.26
C GLU A 103 5.63 -11.97 -7.19
N HIS A 104 5.04 -11.97 -5.98
CA HIS A 104 5.49 -12.81 -4.86
C HIS A 104 5.25 -14.30 -5.09
N MET A 105 4.10 -14.68 -5.66
CA MET A 105 3.84 -16.08 -6.06
C MET A 105 4.88 -16.58 -7.08
N ASN A 106 5.25 -15.73 -8.05
CA ASN A 106 6.26 -16.07 -9.05
C ASN A 106 7.67 -16.19 -8.44
N ARG A 107 8.00 -15.38 -7.43
CA ARG A 107 9.28 -15.43 -6.68
C ARG A 107 9.38 -16.70 -5.83
N SER A 108 8.33 -17.04 -5.10
CA SER A 108 8.26 -18.26 -4.25
C SER A 108 8.50 -19.55 -5.03
N SER A 109 8.13 -19.59 -6.33
CA SER A 109 8.36 -20.76 -7.19
C SER A 109 9.82 -20.94 -7.65
N LYS A 110 10.68 -19.92 -7.51
CA LYS A 110 12.01 -19.85 -8.14
C LYS A 110 13.19 -19.80 -7.17
N SER A 111 12.96 -19.64 -5.87
CA SER A 111 14.04 -19.35 -4.92
C SER A 111 13.90 -20.17 -3.64
N GLY A 112 14.91 -20.98 -3.33
CA GLY A 112 15.10 -21.61 -2.01
C GLY A 112 15.87 -20.72 -1.03
N ASP A 113 15.77 -19.40 -1.19
CA ASP A 113 16.57 -18.41 -0.48
C ASP A 113 15.71 -17.73 0.59
N ASP A 114 16.09 -17.92 1.85
CA ASP A 114 15.28 -17.66 3.05
C ASP A 114 15.42 -16.21 3.57
N ASP A 115 16.23 -15.38 2.90
CA ASP A 115 16.80 -14.21 3.56
C ASP A 115 15.97 -12.92 3.48
N GLN A 116 14.90 -12.86 2.70
CA GLN A 116 13.95 -11.73 2.73
C GLN A 116 12.51 -12.17 2.41
N LYS A 117 11.86 -12.81 3.39
CA LYS A 117 10.41 -13.01 3.42
C LYS A 117 9.74 -11.77 3.99
N ASP A 118 8.75 -11.24 3.29
CA ASP A 118 7.83 -10.26 3.86
C ASP A 118 6.52 -10.90 4.32
N PHE A 119 5.60 -10.08 4.82
CA PHE A 119 4.33 -10.57 5.33
C PHE A 119 3.48 -11.27 4.25
N LEU A 120 3.51 -10.77 3.01
CA LEU A 120 2.81 -11.40 1.89
C LEU A 120 3.40 -12.78 1.56
N ASP A 121 4.73 -12.93 1.61
CA ASP A 121 5.39 -14.24 1.45
C ASP A 121 4.93 -15.25 2.54
N VAL A 122 4.75 -14.78 3.78
CA VAL A 122 4.24 -15.60 4.89
C VAL A 122 2.79 -16.03 4.62
N LEU A 123 1.91 -15.11 4.22
CA LEU A 123 0.50 -15.42 3.90
C LEU A 123 0.39 -16.44 2.76
N LEU A 124 1.20 -16.30 1.72
CA LEU A 124 1.26 -17.24 0.59
C LEU A 124 1.78 -18.63 1.01
N SER A 125 2.76 -18.67 1.93
CA SER A 125 3.28 -19.93 2.48
C SER A 125 2.20 -20.67 3.27
N ILE A 126 1.45 -19.96 4.11
CA ILE A 126 0.32 -20.53 4.87
C ILE A 126 -0.76 -21.07 3.93
N GLN A 127 -1.10 -20.33 2.87
CA GLN A 127 -2.05 -20.78 1.83
C GLN A 127 -1.58 -22.09 1.17
N LYS A 128 -0.29 -22.19 0.80
CA LYS A 128 0.26 -23.36 0.12
C LYS A 128 0.30 -24.60 1.00
N GLU A 129 0.69 -24.43 2.26
CA GLU A 129 0.89 -25.52 3.21
C GLU A 129 -0.42 -25.94 3.91
N ASN A 130 -1.53 -25.20 3.71
CA ASN A 130 -2.83 -25.42 4.39
C ASN A 130 -2.72 -25.52 5.93
N VAL A 131 -1.71 -24.87 6.52
CA VAL A 131 -1.33 -25.05 7.94
C VAL A 131 -2.38 -24.49 8.90
N ALA A 132 -3.15 -23.49 8.46
CA ALA A 132 -4.08 -22.76 9.32
C ALA A 132 -5.36 -23.55 9.68
N GLY A 133 -5.57 -24.75 9.13
CA GLY A 133 -6.83 -25.50 9.29
C GLY A 133 -8.05 -24.85 8.61
N ILE A 134 -7.87 -23.64 8.06
CA ILE A 134 -8.82 -22.89 7.23
C ILE A 134 -8.09 -22.55 5.92
N PRO A 135 -8.68 -22.84 4.74
CA PRO A 135 -8.09 -22.46 3.48
C PRO A 135 -8.07 -20.93 3.35
N ILE A 136 -6.87 -20.34 3.41
CA ILE A 136 -6.67 -18.92 3.13
C ILE A 136 -6.67 -18.75 1.62
N ASP A 137 -7.72 -18.15 1.06
CA ASP A 137 -7.81 -17.86 -0.37
C ASP A 137 -7.21 -16.49 -0.71
N ARG A 138 -7.09 -16.22 -2.02
CA ARG A 138 -6.48 -14.98 -2.52
C ARG A 138 -7.24 -13.73 -2.10
N VAL A 139 -8.56 -13.82 -1.94
CA VAL A 139 -9.40 -12.69 -1.50
C VAL A 139 -9.09 -12.35 -0.04
N SER A 140 -8.94 -13.37 0.80
CA SER A 140 -8.56 -13.22 2.20
C SER A 140 -7.16 -12.62 2.35
N ILE A 141 -6.19 -13.03 1.51
CA ILE A 141 -4.84 -12.45 1.51
C ILE A 141 -4.89 -10.95 1.18
N LYS A 142 -5.55 -10.58 0.08
CA LYS A 142 -5.72 -9.17 -0.30
C LYS A 142 -6.39 -8.36 0.80
N GLY A 143 -7.37 -8.95 1.46
CA GLY A 143 -8.08 -8.31 2.54
C GLY A 143 -7.30 -8.14 3.84
N ILE A 144 -6.33 -9.01 4.12
CA ILE A 144 -5.43 -8.86 5.27
C ILE A 144 -4.35 -7.82 5.00
N ILE A 145 -3.92 -7.68 3.75
CA ILE A 145 -2.88 -6.73 3.32
C ILE A 145 -3.36 -5.28 3.38
N LEU A 146 -4.68 -5.07 3.34
CA LEU A 146 -5.30 -3.77 3.17
C LEU A 146 -6.02 -3.28 4.42
#